data_AF-A0A2I3CFT3-F1
#
_entry.id   AF-A0A2I3CFT3-F1
#
_cell.length_a   1.000
_cell.length_b   1.000
_cell.length_c   1.000
_cell.angle_alpha   90.00
_cell.angle_beta   90.00
_cell.angle_gamma   90.00
#
_symmetry.space_group_name_H-M   'P 1'
#
loop_
_entity.id
_entity.type
_entity.pdbx_description
1 polymer ?
#
loop_
_entity_poly.entity_id
_entity_poly.type
_entity_poly.pdbx_seq_one_letter_code
_entity_poly.pdbx_strand_id
1 'polypeptide(L)'
;MITSSEMETLTSLMQLGLSSHPLLAVVLILFGLVLGYCISYIKSHAKENAKVIGKLDAIESQLQRHLKVLREETLQTESAKIDALSEKLAQVITQQVELTRATEQVSQDLAHQVWNKQELTQLKRIKYEQYYTCVDGLPSYFGEKFKYHAGLEKNEPKDLICEADLLVDLYLPELKEAHKKLIPIVFDFRALIEETAKLSFKNGGNLLNIETIEALIKRLGKIRDALLPIQRELKDSVSTNAIQLLGKINDDAKP
;
A
#
# COMPACT_ATOMS: atom_id res chain seq x y z
N MET A 1 -39.65 74.18 -38.95
CA MET A 1 -40.25 75.21 -38.09
C MET A 1 -39.76 76.54 -38.63
N ILE A 2 -40.49 77.07 -39.62
CA ILE A 2 -40.19 78.36 -40.25
C ILE A 2 -40.83 79.41 -39.34
N THR A 3 -40.04 80.38 -38.88
CA THR A 3 -40.44 81.35 -37.86
C THR A 3 -41.42 82.37 -38.45
N SER A 4 -42.40 82.79 -37.64
CA SER A 4 -43.48 83.72 -38.01
C SER A 4 -43.00 85.02 -38.67
N SER A 5 -41.74 85.43 -38.46
CA SER A 5 -41.15 86.65 -39.04
C SER A 5 -40.76 86.52 -40.52
N GLU A 6 -40.52 85.31 -41.03
CA GLU A 6 -40.18 85.09 -42.45
C GLU A 6 -41.42 85.07 -43.34
N MET A 7 -42.59 84.74 -42.80
CA MET A 7 -43.87 84.86 -43.53
C MET A 7 -44.32 86.32 -43.66
N GLU A 8 -44.13 87.18 -42.65
CA GLU A 8 -44.54 88.59 -42.71
C GLU A 8 -43.71 89.44 -43.68
N THR A 9 -42.45 89.06 -43.92
CA THR A 9 -41.58 89.72 -44.92
C THR A 9 -41.94 89.33 -46.36
N LEU A 10 -42.47 88.12 -46.57
CA LEU A 10 -42.99 87.68 -47.88
C LEU A 10 -44.31 88.35 -48.25
N THR A 11 -45.18 88.64 -47.28
CA THR A 11 -46.44 89.39 -47.52
C THR A 11 -46.21 90.88 -47.78
N SER A 12 -45.18 91.47 -47.17
CA SER A 12 -44.78 92.87 -47.38
C SER A 12 -44.25 93.12 -48.80
N LEU A 13 -43.50 92.17 -49.37
CA LEU A 13 -43.01 92.26 -50.75
C LEU A 13 -44.10 92.09 -51.82
N MET A 14 -45.28 91.59 -51.46
CA MET A 14 -46.42 91.42 -52.38
C MET A 14 -47.30 92.67 -52.52
N GLN A 15 -47.21 93.67 -51.61
CA GLN A 15 -48.09 94.85 -51.62
C GLN A 15 -47.52 96.10 -52.32
N LEU A 16 -46.26 96.10 -52.77
CA LEU A 16 -45.75 97.17 -53.63
C LEU A 16 -45.90 96.77 -55.11
N GLY A 17 -46.84 97.45 -55.77
CA GLY A 17 -47.23 97.22 -57.16
C GLY A 17 -46.04 97.21 -58.14
N LEU A 18 -45.74 96.03 -58.67
CA LEU A 18 -45.00 95.84 -59.92
C LEU A 18 -45.88 95.06 -60.91
N SER A 19 -46.90 95.73 -61.43
CA SER A 19 -47.51 95.32 -62.70
C SER A 19 -46.55 95.65 -63.83
N SER A 20 -46.27 94.67 -64.69
CA SER A 20 -45.65 94.76 -66.04
C SER A 20 -44.17 94.37 -66.27
N HIS A 21 -43.69 93.24 -65.71
CA HIS A 21 -42.54 92.54 -66.33
C HIS A 21 -42.70 91.00 -66.37
N PRO A 22 -42.90 90.39 -67.56
CA PRO A 22 -43.10 88.94 -67.71
C PRO A 22 -41.87 88.09 -67.33
N LEU A 23 -40.68 88.69 -67.26
CA LEU A 23 -39.45 87.99 -66.86
C LEU A 23 -39.43 87.57 -65.38
N LEU A 24 -40.06 88.35 -64.49
CA LEU A 24 -39.98 88.13 -63.04
C LEU A 24 -40.87 86.94 -62.59
N ALA A 25 -42.02 86.76 -63.25
CA ALA A 25 -42.88 85.60 -63.06
C ALA A 25 -42.21 84.30 -63.53
N VAL A 26 -41.47 84.34 -64.64
CA VAL A 26 -40.70 83.20 -65.16
C VAL A 26 -39.55 82.84 -64.21
N VAL A 27 -38.86 83.82 -63.64
CA VAL A 27 -37.79 83.59 -62.64
C VAL A 27 -38.34 82.92 -61.37
N LEU A 28 -39.49 83.36 -60.86
CA LEU A 28 -40.13 82.75 -59.68
C LEU A 28 -40.59 81.31 -59.94
N ILE A 29 -41.13 81.01 -61.12
CA ILE A 29 -41.52 79.64 -61.50
C ILE A 29 -40.29 78.74 -61.66
N LEU A 30 -39.23 79.24 -62.29
CA LEU A 30 -37.96 78.52 -62.39
C LEU A 30 -37.33 78.26 -61.02
N PHE A 31 -37.37 79.24 -60.11
CA PHE A 31 -36.88 79.10 -58.75
C PHE A 31 -37.69 78.05 -57.97
N GLY A 32 -39.02 78.02 -58.14
CA GLY A 32 -39.90 77.01 -57.56
C GLY A 32 -39.64 75.58 -58.10
N LEU A 33 -39.35 75.44 -59.40
CA LEU A 33 -38.98 74.17 -60.02
C LEU A 33 -37.61 73.68 -59.53
N VAL A 34 -36.62 74.57 -59.43
CA VAL A 34 -35.28 74.25 -58.90
C VAL A 34 -35.37 73.84 -57.42
N LEU A 35 -36.13 74.57 -56.60
CA LEU A 35 -36.40 74.21 -55.21
C LEU A 35 -37.12 72.86 -55.09
N GLY A 36 -38.15 72.61 -55.90
CA GLY A 36 -38.89 71.35 -55.92
C GLY A 36 -38.01 70.15 -56.32
N TYR A 37 -37.10 70.35 -57.28
CA TYR A 37 -36.11 69.36 -57.68
C TYR A 37 -35.09 69.08 -56.57
N CYS A 38 -34.54 70.13 -55.94
CA CYS A 38 -33.63 69.99 -54.81
C CYS A 38 -34.28 69.28 -53.62
N ILE A 39 -35.53 69.62 -53.27
CA ILE A 39 -36.27 68.98 -52.19
C ILE A 39 -36.54 67.50 -52.52
N SER A 40 -36.92 67.18 -53.76
CA SER A 40 -37.12 65.79 -54.18
C SER A 40 -35.82 64.98 -54.16
N TYR A 41 -34.71 65.58 -54.60
CA TYR A 41 -33.38 64.98 -54.57
C TYR A 41 -32.92 64.70 -53.13
N ILE A 42 -33.08 65.66 -52.23
CA ILE A 42 -32.78 65.50 -50.79
C ILE A 42 -33.65 64.39 -50.18
N LYS A 43 -34.94 64.34 -50.50
CA LYS A 43 -35.86 63.33 -49.96
C LYS A 43 -35.55 61.92 -50.48
N SER A 44 -35.13 61.81 -51.74
CA SER A 44 -34.67 60.54 -52.34
C SER A 44 -33.40 60.03 -51.68
N HIS A 45 -32.37 60.89 -51.54
CA HIS A 45 -31.14 60.54 -50.83
C HIS A 45 -31.36 60.25 -49.34
N ALA A 46 -32.27 60.98 -48.68
CA ALA A 46 -32.65 60.69 -47.30
C ALA A 46 -33.31 59.31 -47.16
N LYS A 47 -34.15 58.91 -48.11
CA LYS A 47 -34.78 57.58 -48.14
C LYS A 47 -33.75 56.47 -48.38
N GLU A 48 -32.80 56.70 -49.27
CA GLU A 48 -31.73 55.75 -49.57
C GLU A 48 -30.75 55.61 -48.39
N ASN A 49 -30.36 56.73 -47.77
CA ASN A 49 -29.56 56.73 -46.55
C ASN A 49 -30.28 56.04 -45.38
N ALA A 50 -31.58 56.27 -45.19
CA ALA A 50 -32.37 55.57 -44.17
C ALA A 50 -32.39 54.05 -44.40
N LYS A 51 -32.42 53.60 -45.66
CA LYS A 51 -32.33 52.17 -46.01
C LYS A 51 -30.96 51.59 -45.71
N VAL A 52 -29.88 52.34 -45.96
CA VAL A 52 -28.50 51.93 -45.63
C VAL A 52 -28.30 51.86 -44.12
N ILE A 53 -28.77 52.88 -43.38
CA ILE A 53 -28.73 52.91 -41.90
C ILE A 53 -29.49 51.71 -41.33
N GLY A 54 -30.71 51.44 -41.81
CA GLY A 54 -31.48 50.28 -41.33
C GLY A 54 -30.81 48.92 -41.63
N LYS A 55 -30.05 48.79 -42.73
CA LYS A 55 -29.24 47.60 -43.00
C LYS A 55 -28.03 47.52 -42.06
N LEU A 56 -27.40 48.65 -41.75
CA LEU A 56 -26.26 48.72 -40.84
C LEU A 56 -26.68 48.31 -39.43
N ASP A 57 -27.80 48.84 -38.93
CA ASP A 57 -28.39 48.46 -37.64
C ASP A 57 -28.76 46.97 -37.59
N ALA A 58 -29.27 46.42 -38.70
CA ALA A 58 -29.57 45.00 -38.80
C ALA A 58 -28.30 44.14 -38.69
N ILE A 59 -27.21 44.52 -39.37
CA ILE A 59 -25.91 43.85 -39.29
C ILE A 59 -25.32 43.94 -37.89
N GLU A 60 -25.36 45.13 -37.28
CA GLU A 60 -24.87 45.34 -35.91
C GLU A 60 -25.65 44.47 -34.91
N SER A 61 -26.98 44.39 -35.05
CA SER A 61 -27.82 43.53 -34.22
C SER A 61 -27.51 42.04 -34.39
N GLN A 62 -27.12 41.60 -35.59
CA GLN A 62 -26.74 40.22 -35.84
C GLN A 62 -25.36 39.94 -35.27
N LEU A 63 -24.39 40.83 -35.46
CA LEU A 63 -23.04 40.68 -34.91
C LEU A 63 -23.06 40.60 -33.38
N GLN A 64 -23.82 41.46 -32.72
CA GLN A 64 -24.02 41.43 -31.26
C GLN A 64 -24.63 40.10 -30.80
N ARG A 65 -25.63 39.58 -31.52
CA ARG A 65 -26.22 38.26 -31.24
C ARG A 65 -25.21 37.13 -31.40
N HIS A 66 -24.48 37.09 -32.51
CA HIS A 66 -23.46 36.07 -32.76
C HIS A 66 -22.36 36.11 -31.71
N LEU A 67 -21.83 37.29 -31.36
CA LEU A 67 -20.82 37.44 -30.32
C LEU A 67 -21.31 36.98 -28.94
N LYS A 68 -22.58 37.26 -28.62
CA LYS A 68 -23.18 36.80 -27.36
C LYS A 68 -23.30 35.28 -27.32
N VAL A 69 -23.82 34.66 -28.38
CA VAL A 69 -23.95 33.20 -28.49
C VAL A 69 -22.57 32.54 -28.42
N LEU A 70 -21.58 33.02 -29.17
CA LEU A 70 -20.23 32.46 -29.18
C LEU A 70 -19.57 32.57 -27.79
N ARG A 71 -19.77 33.68 -27.08
CA ARG A 71 -19.29 33.86 -25.70
C ARG A 71 -19.99 32.91 -24.73
N GLU A 72 -21.31 32.74 -24.83
CA GLU A 72 -22.07 31.82 -23.98
C GLU A 72 -21.70 30.35 -24.24
N GLU A 73 -21.57 29.95 -25.50
CA GLU A 73 -21.13 28.59 -25.88
C GLU A 73 -19.70 28.31 -25.43
N THR A 74 -18.77 29.24 -25.62
CA THR A 74 -17.38 29.07 -25.16
C THR A 74 -17.29 29.03 -23.64
N LEU A 75 -18.00 29.89 -22.91
CA LEU A 75 -18.04 29.85 -21.45
C LEU A 75 -18.67 28.55 -20.93
N GLN A 76 -19.78 28.09 -21.51
CA GLN A 76 -20.44 26.86 -21.09
C GLN A 76 -19.58 25.62 -21.38
N THR A 77 -18.96 25.55 -22.56
CA THR A 77 -18.11 24.42 -22.92
C THR A 77 -16.82 24.37 -22.09
N GLU A 78 -16.18 25.51 -21.84
CA GLU A 78 -15.01 25.55 -20.95
C GLU A 78 -15.39 25.26 -19.49
N SER A 79 -16.52 25.78 -19.00
CA SER A 79 -17.02 25.44 -17.66
C SER A 79 -17.26 23.93 -17.51
N ALA A 80 -17.98 23.32 -18.47
CA ALA A 80 -18.26 21.89 -18.44
C ALA A 80 -16.99 21.03 -18.48
N LYS A 81 -15.96 21.47 -19.23
CA LYS A 81 -14.65 20.80 -19.24
C LYS A 81 -13.95 20.94 -17.88
N ILE A 82 -13.96 22.12 -17.29
CA ILE A 82 -13.34 22.38 -15.97
C ILE A 82 -14.03 21.53 -14.90
N ASP A 83 -15.36 21.44 -14.93
CA ASP A 83 -16.13 20.63 -13.98
C ASP A 83 -15.79 19.13 -14.13
N ALA A 84 -15.80 18.62 -15.37
CA ALA A 84 -15.44 17.23 -15.65
C ALA A 84 -13.98 16.90 -15.28
N LEU A 85 -13.05 17.83 -15.48
CA LEU A 85 -11.65 17.66 -15.06
C LEU A 85 -11.51 17.70 -13.53
N SER A 86 -12.25 18.58 -12.86
CA SER A 86 -12.25 18.68 -11.40
C SER A 86 -12.81 17.43 -10.74
N GLU A 87 -13.87 16.85 -11.30
CA GLU A 87 -14.43 15.58 -10.83
C GLU A 87 -13.43 14.43 -11.00
N LYS A 88 -12.77 14.34 -12.17
CA LYS A 88 -11.72 13.34 -12.39
C LYS A 88 -10.54 13.52 -11.44
N LEU A 89 -10.13 14.75 -11.18
CA LEU A 89 -9.04 15.03 -10.24
C LEU A 89 -9.42 14.58 -8.82
N ALA A 90 -10.66 14.85 -8.39
CA ALA A 90 -11.15 14.39 -7.10
C ALA A 90 -11.12 12.85 -7.00
N GLN A 91 -11.56 12.14 -8.04
CA GLN A 91 -11.49 10.68 -8.10
C GLN A 91 -10.05 10.15 -8.01
N VAL A 92 -9.12 10.77 -8.75
CA VAL A 92 -7.70 10.40 -8.71
C VAL A 92 -7.10 10.62 -7.32
N ILE A 93 -7.44 11.72 -6.64
CA ILE A 93 -7.00 11.99 -5.27
C ILE A 93 -7.51 10.90 -4.33
N THR A 94 -8.79 10.52 -4.43
CA THR A 94 -9.36 9.45 -3.61
C THR A 94 -8.64 8.12 -3.84
N GLN A 95 -8.44 7.73 -5.11
CA GLN A 95 -7.70 6.51 -5.46
C GLN A 95 -6.26 6.54 -4.94
N GLN A 96 -5.59 7.69 -5.01
CA GLN A 96 -4.23 7.83 -4.51
C GLN A 96 -4.17 7.65 -2.99
N VAL A 97 -5.12 8.23 -2.24
CA VAL A 97 -5.22 8.05 -0.79
C VAL A 97 -5.45 6.58 -0.42
N GLU A 98 -6.35 5.90 -1.13
CA GLU A 98 -6.61 4.47 -0.93
C GLU A 98 -5.39 3.60 -1.24
N LEU A 99 -4.69 3.88 -2.34
CA LEU A 99 -3.45 3.19 -2.71
C LEU A 99 -2.35 3.41 -1.69
N THR A 100 -2.16 4.64 -1.21
CA THR A 100 -1.18 4.95 -0.16
C THR A 100 -1.51 4.18 1.12
N ARG A 101 -2.77 4.15 1.53
CA ARG A 101 -3.20 3.40 2.71
C ARG A 101 -2.97 1.90 2.55
N ALA A 102 -3.31 1.33 1.40
CA ALA A 102 -3.09 -0.09 1.12
C ALA A 102 -1.59 -0.43 1.10
N THR A 103 -0.76 0.43 0.52
CA THR A 103 0.70 0.25 0.46
C THR A 103 1.31 0.27 1.87
N GLU A 104 0.87 1.21 2.71
CA GLU A 104 1.33 1.30 4.10
C GLU A 104 0.95 0.04 4.90
N GLN A 105 -0.27 -0.45 4.72
CA GLN A 105 -0.72 -1.70 5.35
C GLN A 105 0.11 -2.91 4.88
N VAL A 106 0.34 -3.05 3.58
CA VAL A 106 1.19 -4.12 3.03
C VAL A 106 2.62 -4.04 3.56
N SER A 107 3.16 -2.83 3.68
CA SER A 107 4.50 -2.60 4.24
C SER A 107 4.58 -3.05 5.71
N GLN A 108 3.57 -2.71 6.51
CA GLN A 108 3.48 -3.13 7.91
C GLN A 108 3.32 -4.65 8.04
N ASP A 109 2.45 -5.26 7.24
CA ASP A 109 2.25 -6.71 7.23
C ASP A 109 3.54 -7.44 6.84
N LEU A 110 4.28 -6.93 5.84
CA LEU A 110 5.57 -7.48 5.43
C LEU A 110 6.61 -7.37 6.55
N ALA A 111 6.67 -6.21 7.22
CA ALA A 111 7.57 -6.02 8.35
C ALA A 111 7.28 -7.00 9.50
N HIS A 112 5.99 -7.23 9.81
CA HIS A 112 5.59 -8.22 10.81
C HIS A 112 5.95 -9.65 10.40
N GLN A 113 5.79 -10.02 9.13
CA GLN A 113 6.17 -11.35 8.63
C GLN A 113 7.68 -11.57 8.72
N VAL A 114 8.48 -10.58 8.32
CA VAL A 114 9.94 -10.62 8.42
C VAL A 114 10.37 -10.77 9.88
N TRP A 115 9.80 -9.97 10.77
CA TRP A 115 10.09 -10.04 12.21
C TRP A 115 9.73 -11.41 12.78
N ASN A 116 8.54 -11.94 12.49
CA ASN A 116 8.12 -13.27 12.95
C ASN A 116 9.05 -14.38 12.44
N LYS A 117 9.52 -14.29 11.20
CA LYS A 117 10.49 -15.23 10.62
C LYS A 117 11.84 -15.17 11.35
N GLN A 118 12.31 -13.96 11.70
CA GLN A 118 13.54 -13.77 12.47
C GLN A 118 13.41 -14.35 13.89
N GLU A 119 12.32 -14.04 14.60
CA GLU A 119 12.04 -14.55 15.94
C GLU A 119 11.97 -16.08 15.97
N LEU A 120 11.25 -16.69 15.04
CA LEU A 120 11.14 -18.14 14.94
C LEU A 120 12.51 -18.79 14.69
N THR A 121 13.36 -18.13 13.91
CA THR A 121 14.71 -18.62 13.63
C THR A 121 15.62 -18.52 14.85
N GLN A 122 15.55 -17.42 15.59
CA GLN A 122 16.28 -17.26 16.86
C GLN A 122 15.84 -18.30 17.89
N LEU A 123 14.52 -18.50 18.01
CA LEU A 123 13.97 -19.52 18.88
C LEU A 123 14.50 -20.91 18.51
N LYS A 124 14.47 -21.28 17.23
CA LYS A 124 15.05 -22.56 16.77
C LYS A 124 16.51 -22.71 17.15
N ARG A 125 17.34 -21.67 16.96
CA ARG A 125 18.75 -21.69 17.36
C ARG A 125 18.91 -22.00 18.85
N ILE A 126 18.19 -21.30 19.71
CA ILE A 126 18.21 -21.54 21.17
C ILE A 126 17.81 -22.99 21.46
N LYS A 127 16.81 -23.53 20.77
CA LYS A 127 16.37 -24.91 20.96
C LYS A 127 17.39 -25.94 20.49
N TYR A 128 18.12 -25.69 19.41
CA TYR A 128 19.26 -26.53 19.01
C TYR A 128 20.35 -26.56 20.06
N GLU A 129 20.72 -25.42 20.64
CA GLU A 129 21.72 -25.33 21.70
C GLU A 129 21.28 -26.08 22.97
N GLN A 130 20.00 -25.95 23.35
CA GLN A 130 19.41 -26.71 24.46
C GLN A 130 19.44 -28.22 24.19
N TYR A 131 19.03 -28.65 23.00
CA TYR A 131 19.03 -30.06 22.62
C TYR A 131 20.44 -30.64 22.57
N TYR A 132 21.40 -29.89 22.03
CA TYR A 132 22.81 -30.26 22.02
C TYR A 132 23.32 -30.50 23.44
N THR A 133 23.00 -29.60 24.37
CA THR A 133 23.37 -29.73 25.79
C THR A 133 22.78 -30.99 26.42
N CYS A 134 21.52 -31.32 26.11
CA CYS A 134 20.88 -32.55 26.59
C CYS A 134 21.63 -33.78 26.08
N VAL A 135 21.85 -33.86 24.77
CA VAL A 135 22.54 -34.99 24.12
C VAL A 135 23.99 -35.12 24.58
N ASP A 136 24.69 -34.01 24.75
CA ASP A 136 26.07 -33.98 25.26
C ASP A 136 26.15 -34.50 26.71
N GLY A 137 25.17 -34.13 27.54
CA GLY A 137 25.09 -34.51 28.95
C GLY A 137 24.58 -35.93 29.23
N LEU A 138 24.02 -36.63 28.24
CA LEU A 138 23.45 -37.98 28.43
C LEU A 138 24.41 -38.99 29.11
N PRO A 139 25.71 -39.08 28.75
CA PRO A 139 26.63 -40.01 29.40
C PRO A 139 26.79 -39.73 30.91
N SER A 140 26.90 -38.45 31.28
CA SER A 140 27.00 -38.03 32.69
C SER A 140 25.69 -38.33 33.43
N TYR A 141 24.55 -38.00 32.82
CA TYR A 141 23.22 -38.29 33.36
C TYR A 141 23.02 -39.79 33.62
N PHE A 142 23.43 -40.67 32.70
CA PHE A 142 23.32 -42.12 32.91
C PHE A 142 24.13 -42.58 34.13
N GLY A 143 25.32 -42.03 34.31
CA GLY A 143 26.16 -42.30 35.48
C GLY A 143 25.53 -41.81 36.79
N GLU A 144 25.08 -40.56 36.83
CA GLU A 144 24.44 -39.95 38.01
C GLU A 144 23.14 -40.68 38.39
N LYS A 145 22.29 -40.97 37.40
CA LYS A 145 21.02 -41.67 37.64
C LYS A 145 21.24 -43.11 38.10
N PHE A 146 22.27 -43.78 37.58
CA PHE A 146 22.70 -45.08 38.11
C PHE A 146 23.12 -44.99 39.58
N LYS A 147 23.96 -44.02 39.94
CA LYS A 147 24.40 -43.82 41.33
C LYS A 147 23.24 -43.51 42.27
N TYR A 148 22.29 -42.67 41.85
CA TYR A 148 21.07 -42.38 42.60
C TYR A 148 20.29 -43.66 42.91
N HIS A 149 19.99 -44.48 41.90
CA HIS A 149 19.25 -45.74 42.10
C HIS A 149 20.05 -46.84 42.80
N ALA A 150 21.38 -46.77 42.76
CA ALA A 150 22.27 -47.62 43.55
C ALA A 150 22.39 -47.16 45.03
N GLY A 151 21.78 -46.02 45.40
CA GLY A 151 21.85 -45.45 46.75
C GLY A 151 23.18 -44.74 47.07
N LEU A 152 24.00 -44.47 46.06
CA LEU A 152 25.29 -43.78 46.20
C LEU A 152 25.14 -42.25 46.23
N GLU A 153 24.08 -41.73 45.63
CA GLU A 153 23.74 -40.30 45.61
C GLU A 153 22.29 -40.10 46.09
N LYS A 154 22.02 -38.97 46.74
CA LYS A 154 20.72 -38.66 47.35
C LYS A 154 19.81 -37.82 46.46
N ASN A 155 20.39 -37.04 45.55
CA ASN A 155 19.64 -36.11 44.70
C ASN A 155 19.39 -36.77 43.35
N GLU A 156 18.14 -36.76 42.90
CA GLU A 156 17.82 -37.23 41.55
C GLU A 156 18.33 -36.22 40.52
N PRO A 157 19.10 -36.66 39.50
CA PRO A 157 19.55 -35.76 38.45
C PRO A 157 18.39 -35.33 37.54
N LYS A 158 18.54 -34.16 36.91
CA LYS A 158 17.56 -33.63 35.94
C LYS A 158 17.36 -34.62 34.78
N ASP A 159 16.11 -34.87 34.39
CA ASP A 159 15.80 -35.83 33.33
C ASP A 159 16.08 -35.28 31.93
N LEU A 160 17.33 -35.45 31.48
CA LEU A 160 17.78 -35.01 30.15
C LEU A 160 17.14 -35.78 29.00
N ILE A 161 16.60 -36.99 29.23
CA ILE A 161 15.91 -37.76 28.18
C ILE A 161 14.58 -37.09 27.86
N CYS A 162 13.76 -36.86 28.89
CA CYS A 162 12.45 -36.23 28.73
C CYS A 162 12.56 -34.82 28.14
N GLU A 163 13.57 -34.06 28.56
CA GLU A 163 13.84 -32.74 27.99
C GLU A 163 14.21 -32.82 26.51
N ALA A 164 15.05 -33.78 26.11
CA ALA A 164 15.40 -34.01 24.72
C ALA A 164 14.18 -34.45 23.87
N ASP A 165 13.34 -35.35 24.39
CA ASP A 165 12.10 -35.80 23.73
C ASP A 165 11.18 -34.59 23.44
N LEU A 166 10.93 -33.75 24.46
CA LEU A 166 10.07 -32.57 24.34
C LEU A 166 10.61 -31.55 23.34
N LEU A 167 11.93 -31.32 23.34
CA LEU A 167 12.56 -30.40 22.39
C LEU A 167 12.38 -30.85 20.94
N VAL A 168 12.51 -32.15 20.69
CA VAL A 168 12.34 -32.73 19.34
C VAL A 168 10.89 -32.69 18.89
N ASP A 169 9.95 -33.07 19.76
CA ASP A 169 8.54 -33.12 19.37
C ASP A 169 7.91 -31.73 19.19
N LEU A 170 8.32 -30.73 19.99
CA LEU A 170 7.72 -29.39 19.93
C LEU A 170 8.44 -28.43 18.99
N TYR A 171 9.77 -28.48 18.92
CA TYR A 171 10.57 -27.43 18.29
C TYR A 171 11.47 -27.92 17.16
N LEU A 172 11.96 -29.15 17.23
CA LEU A 172 12.97 -29.70 16.31
C LEU A 172 12.52 -31.02 15.64
N PRO A 173 11.35 -31.06 14.98
CA PRO A 173 10.84 -32.28 14.36
C PRO A 173 11.78 -32.85 13.29
N GLU A 174 12.61 -32.01 12.67
CA GLU A 174 13.67 -32.41 11.73
C GLU A 174 14.71 -33.37 12.34
N LEU A 175 14.89 -33.38 13.65
CA LEU A 175 15.81 -34.28 14.34
C LEU A 175 15.17 -35.62 14.73
N LYS A 176 13.86 -35.81 14.51
CA LYS A 176 13.10 -36.94 15.05
C LYS A 176 13.65 -38.29 14.65
N GLU A 177 14.04 -38.47 13.40
CA GLU A 177 14.58 -39.76 12.93
C GLU A 177 15.94 -40.09 13.55
N ALA A 178 16.82 -39.10 13.67
CA ALA A 178 18.10 -39.29 14.33
C ALA A 178 17.91 -39.51 15.85
N HIS A 179 16.97 -38.80 16.46
CA HIS A 179 16.63 -38.91 17.88
C HIS A 179 16.03 -40.26 18.25
N LYS A 180 15.18 -40.85 17.39
CA LYS A 180 14.62 -42.20 17.58
C LYS A 180 15.68 -43.28 17.81
N LYS A 181 16.91 -43.09 17.33
CA LYS A 181 18.00 -44.03 17.55
C LYS A 181 18.43 -44.11 19.02
N LEU A 182 18.13 -43.09 19.85
CA LEU A 182 18.35 -43.13 21.30
C LEU A 182 17.37 -44.05 22.03
N ILE A 183 16.18 -44.28 21.48
CA ILE A 183 15.11 -45.05 22.12
C ILE A 183 15.60 -46.43 22.63
N PRO A 184 16.23 -47.30 21.82
CA PRO A 184 16.69 -48.60 22.29
C PRO A 184 17.72 -48.48 23.44
N ILE A 185 18.62 -47.50 23.38
CA ILE A 185 19.62 -47.26 24.43
C ILE A 185 18.95 -46.81 25.73
N VAL A 186 17.96 -45.92 25.62
CA VAL A 186 17.17 -45.46 26.76
C VAL A 186 16.41 -46.61 27.39
N PHE A 187 15.84 -47.53 26.59
CA PHE A 187 15.19 -48.73 27.10
C PHE A 187 16.17 -49.65 27.84
N ASP A 188 17.34 -49.93 27.26
CA ASP A 188 18.38 -50.74 27.89
C ASP A 188 18.85 -50.12 29.21
N PHE A 189 19.00 -48.80 29.24
CA PHE A 189 19.35 -48.05 30.44
C PHE A 189 18.25 -48.12 31.51
N ARG A 190 16.98 -47.89 31.14
CA ARG A 190 15.85 -48.01 32.08
C ARG A 190 15.75 -49.41 32.67
N ALA A 191 15.97 -50.45 31.87
CA ALA A 191 15.99 -51.83 32.36
C ALA A 191 17.13 -52.06 33.37
N LEU A 192 18.33 -51.50 33.12
CA LEU A 192 19.44 -51.55 34.06
C LEU A 192 19.12 -50.83 35.37
N ILE A 193 18.50 -49.66 35.31
CA ILE A 193 18.08 -48.89 36.47
C ILE A 193 17.04 -49.66 37.30
N GLU A 194 16.04 -50.26 36.67
CA GLU A 194 15.01 -51.04 37.34
C GLU A 194 15.61 -52.26 38.05
N GLU A 195 16.54 -52.96 37.39
CA GLU A 195 17.28 -54.08 37.98
C GLU A 195 18.11 -53.64 39.19
N THR A 196 18.81 -52.51 39.07
CA THR A 196 19.61 -51.92 40.16
C THR A 196 18.74 -51.56 41.36
N ALA A 197 17.58 -50.93 41.12
CA ALA A 197 16.63 -50.57 42.17
C ALA A 197 16.04 -51.82 42.87
N LYS A 198 15.68 -52.86 42.10
CA LYS A 198 15.19 -54.13 42.65
C LYS A 198 16.22 -54.81 43.55
N LEU A 199 17.49 -54.82 43.13
CA LEU A 199 18.57 -55.42 43.90
C LEU A 199 18.87 -54.63 45.18
N SER A 200 18.87 -53.29 45.11
CA SER A 200 19.03 -52.42 46.27
C SER A 200 17.91 -52.62 47.30
N PHE A 201 16.66 -52.71 46.83
CA PHE A 201 15.50 -52.99 47.67
C PHE A 201 15.58 -54.36 48.37
N LYS A 202 15.98 -55.41 47.63
CA LYS A 202 16.17 -56.77 48.19
C LYS A 202 17.24 -56.83 49.28
N ASN A 203 18.24 -55.96 49.23
CA ASN A 203 19.26 -55.83 50.27
C ASN A 203 18.82 -54.96 51.47
N GLY A 204 17.55 -54.58 51.56
CA GLY A 204 17.02 -53.74 52.63
C GLY A 204 17.56 -52.30 52.59
N GLY A 205 17.97 -51.81 51.42
CA GLY A 205 18.62 -50.51 51.24
C GLY A 205 20.12 -50.52 51.56
N ASN A 206 20.73 -51.68 51.84
CA ASN A 206 22.17 -51.80 51.98
C ASN A 206 22.87 -51.84 50.61
N LEU A 207 24.14 -51.40 50.60
CA LEU A 207 25.01 -51.45 49.42
C LEU A 207 25.02 -52.85 48.80
N LEU A 208 24.94 -52.90 47.47
CA LEU A 208 25.06 -54.13 46.70
C LEU A 208 26.44 -54.78 46.95
N ASN A 209 26.54 -56.10 46.80
CA ASN A 209 27.84 -56.76 46.86
C ASN A 209 28.72 -56.30 45.68
N ILE A 210 30.04 -56.35 45.87
CA ILE A 210 31.01 -55.79 44.92
C ILE A 210 30.88 -56.46 43.55
N GLU A 211 30.73 -57.79 43.50
CA GLU A 211 30.59 -58.55 42.25
C GLU A 211 29.36 -58.13 41.42
N THR A 212 28.22 -57.85 42.06
CA THR A 212 27.01 -57.38 41.38
C THR A 212 27.21 -55.95 40.87
N ILE A 213 27.86 -55.09 41.66
CA ILE A 213 28.18 -53.71 41.24
C ILE A 213 29.09 -53.73 40.01
N GLU A 214 30.13 -54.56 39.99
CA GLU A 214 31.03 -54.69 38.85
C GLU A 214 30.31 -55.17 37.58
N ALA A 215 29.39 -56.13 37.72
CA ALA A 215 28.59 -56.62 36.60
C ALA A 215 27.66 -55.52 36.04
N LEU A 216 27.03 -54.73 36.91
CA LEU A 216 26.17 -53.60 36.52
C LEU A 216 26.97 -52.46 35.88
N ILE A 217 28.14 -52.12 36.42
CA ILE A 217 29.06 -51.13 35.84
C ILE A 217 29.51 -51.57 34.44
N LYS A 218 29.82 -52.85 34.25
CA LYS A 218 30.20 -53.39 32.93
C LYS A 218 29.06 -53.25 31.91
N ARG A 219 27.80 -53.46 32.33
CA ARG A 219 26.62 -53.23 31.48
C ARG A 219 26.41 -51.74 31.18
N LEU A 220 26.56 -50.86 32.17
CA LEU A 220 26.52 -49.42 31.97
C LEU A 220 27.59 -48.95 30.97
N GLY A 221 28.80 -49.53 31.04
CA GLY A 221 29.87 -49.31 30.06
C GLY A 221 29.44 -49.66 28.63
N LYS A 222 28.79 -50.82 28.42
CA LYS A 222 28.26 -51.20 27.10
C LYS A 222 27.20 -50.24 26.59
N ILE A 223 26.30 -49.77 27.46
CA ILE A 223 25.25 -48.79 27.11
C ILE A 223 25.90 -47.47 26.69
N ARG A 224 26.89 -47.00 27.46
CA ARG A 224 27.67 -45.80 27.12
C ARG A 224 28.38 -45.95 25.77
N ASP A 225 29.03 -47.09 25.54
CA ASP A 225 29.77 -47.33 24.30
C ASP A 225 28.83 -47.40 23.08
N ALA A 226 27.60 -47.89 23.26
CA ALA A 226 26.54 -47.84 22.25
C ALA A 226 25.96 -46.43 22.05
N LEU A 227 25.95 -45.59 23.09
CA LEU A 227 25.46 -44.20 23.04
C LEU A 227 26.38 -43.29 22.24
N LEU A 228 27.69 -43.42 22.41
CA LEU A 228 28.69 -42.55 21.77
C LEU A 228 28.54 -42.37 20.25
N PRO A 229 28.36 -43.42 19.42
CA PRO A 229 28.18 -43.22 17.98
C PRO A 229 26.87 -42.49 17.66
N ILE A 230 25.78 -42.77 18.38
CA ILE A 230 24.48 -42.10 18.18
C ILE A 230 24.56 -40.63 18.60
N GLN A 231 25.24 -40.37 19.71
CA GLN A 231 25.51 -39.03 20.20
C GLN A 231 26.29 -38.20 19.17
N ARG A 232 27.32 -38.79 18.53
CA ARG A 232 28.07 -38.13 17.46
C ARG A 232 27.16 -37.81 16.27
N GLU A 233 26.39 -38.78 15.80
CA GLU A 233 25.47 -38.58 14.67
C GLU A 233 24.43 -37.48 14.96
N LEU A 234 23.91 -37.43 16.19
CA LEU A 234 22.98 -36.40 16.63
C LEU A 234 23.62 -35.01 16.66
N LYS A 235 24.86 -34.91 17.16
CA LYS A 235 25.62 -33.66 17.14
C LYS A 235 25.85 -33.19 15.71
N ASP A 236 26.25 -34.10 14.81
CA ASP A 236 26.46 -33.79 13.40
C ASP A 236 25.16 -33.33 12.73
N SER A 237 24.03 -33.96 13.06
CA SER A 237 22.70 -33.57 12.58
C SER A 237 22.31 -32.18 13.09
N VAL A 238 22.56 -31.88 14.36
CA VAL A 238 22.34 -30.55 14.95
C VAL A 238 23.19 -29.50 14.24
N SER A 239 24.50 -29.75 14.09
CA SER A 239 25.42 -28.84 13.42
C SER A 239 25.03 -28.60 11.96
N THR A 240 24.65 -29.66 11.22
CA THR A 240 24.22 -29.54 9.82
C THR A 240 22.97 -28.69 9.70
N ASN A 241 21.95 -28.95 10.52
CA ASN A 241 20.71 -28.18 10.47
C ASN A 241 20.90 -26.73 10.95
N ALA A 242 21.74 -26.51 11.97
CA ALA A 242 22.10 -25.17 12.42
C ALA A 242 22.82 -24.37 11.32
N ILE A 243 23.75 -24.98 10.59
CA ILE A 243 24.45 -24.36 9.45
C ILE A 243 23.45 -24.01 8.34
N GLN A 244 22.53 -24.91 8.01
CA GLN A 244 21.49 -24.64 7.00
C GLN A 244 20.58 -23.47 7.41
N LEU A 245 20.24 -23.36 8.69
CA LEU A 245 19.47 -22.23 9.20
C LEU A 245 20.25 -20.93 9.08
N LEU A 246 21.53 -20.92 9.44
CA LEU A 246 22.40 -19.74 9.31
C LEU A 246 22.59 -19.33 7.83
N GLY A 247 22.68 -20.29 6.92
CA GLY A 247 22.75 -20.03 5.47
C GLY A 247 21.50 -19.33 4.95
N LYS A 248 20.30 -19.81 5.34
CA LYS A 248 19.02 -19.20 4.95
C LYS A 248 18.87 -17.77 5.45
N ILE A 249 19.33 -17.47 6.67
CA ILE A 249 19.31 -16.10 7.22
C ILE A 249 20.13 -15.14 6.34
N ASN A 250 21.26 -15.62 5.80
CA ASN A 250 22.16 -14.78 5.02
C ASN A 250 21.65 -14.54 3.59
N ASP A 251 20.89 -15.49 3.03
CA ASP A 251 20.24 -15.35 1.74
C ASP A 251 18.97 -14.48 1.81
N ASP A 252 18.20 -14.59 2.89
CA ASP A 252 17.01 -13.74 3.14
C ASP A 252 17.37 -12.28 3.51
N ALA A 253 18.63 -12.02 3.87
CA ALA A 253 19.14 -10.68 4.18
C ALA A 253 19.74 -9.95 2.96
N LYS A 254 19.80 -10.59 1.79
CA LYS A 254 20.18 -9.92 0.54
C LYS A 254 18.97 -9.19 -0.04
N PRO A 255 19.07 -7.87 -0.30
CA PRO A 255 18.00 -7.08 -0.90
C PRO A 255 17.70 -7.47 -2.34
#